data_AF-A0A671E6P7-F1
#
_entry.id   AF-A0A671E6P7-F1
#
_cell.length_a   1.000
_cell.length_b   1.000
_cell.length_c   1.000
_cell.angle_alpha   90.00
_cell.angle_beta   90.00
_cell.angle_gamma   90.00
#
_symmetry.space_group_name_H-M   'P 1'
#
loop_
_entity.id
_entity.type
_entity.pdbx_description
1 polymer ?
#
loop_
_entity_poly.entity_id
_entity_poly.type
_entity_poly.pdbx_seq_one_letter_code
_entity_poly.pdbx_strand_id
1 'polypeptide(L)'
;MISPGLIFFLSFLCHVTIAGRTCPKPNDLPFAKVVPLKTSYEPGEEILYSCLPGYVSRGGMRRFTCPLSGFWPINTLKCIPRVCPFAGILENGAVRYTTFEYPNTISFSCKTGFYLDGADSAKCTEEGKWSPDLPVCAPITCPPPSIPKFAELSVYKPLAGNNTLYGDNAVLKCLPQYAMFGNDTITCTAHGNWTELPECREVKCPFPSRPDNGFVNYPAKEVLYYKDKATYGCHDTFVLDGPEEVECNKFGLWSAQPSCKASCKVSVKKATVLYEGERVKFQEKFKNGMLHGQKVSFFCKNKEKKCSYTEEAQCLDGTFEIPKCFKEHSSLAFWKTDASDVKPCEADAQIQK
;
A
#
# COMPACT_ATOMS: atom_id res chain seq x y z
N MET A 1 52.00 90.09 83.31
CA MET A 1 53.35 89.52 83.50
C MET A 1 53.59 88.47 82.42
N ILE A 2 54.49 88.79 81.48
CA ILE A 2 55.42 87.93 80.72
C ILE A 2 54.87 86.65 80.01
N SER A 3 54.83 86.74 78.66
CA SER A 3 55.19 85.81 77.54
C SER A 3 55.85 84.45 77.89
N PRO A 4 55.92 83.39 77.02
CA PRO A 4 55.67 83.28 75.56
C PRO A 4 54.80 82.05 75.17
N GLY A 5 54.23 81.86 73.98
CA GLY A 5 54.59 82.41 72.68
C GLY A 5 55.59 81.55 71.91
N LEU A 6 55.52 80.20 71.91
CA LEU A 6 56.21 79.35 70.92
C LEU A 6 55.87 77.83 70.95
N ILE A 7 54.64 77.40 70.62
CA ILE A 7 54.40 76.06 70.03
C ILE A 7 53.33 76.21 68.95
N PHE A 8 53.72 76.89 67.87
CA PHE A 8 53.01 76.82 66.60
C PHE A 8 53.58 75.62 65.83
N PHE A 9 52.67 74.86 65.20
CA PHE A 9 52.92 73.80 64.21
C PHE A 9 53.62 72.54 64.71
N LEU A 10 52.86 71.49 65.04
CA LEU A 10 53.09 70.09 64.59
C LEU A 10 52.14 69.10 65.29
N SER A 11 50.86 69.10 64.91
CA SER A 11 50.03 67.88 64.92
C SER A 11 48.72 68.01 64.12
N PHE A 12 48.66 68.95 63.17
CA PHE A 12 47.68 68.90 62.07
C PHE A 12 48.31 68.07 60.94
N LEU A 13 48.57 66.79 61.21
CA LEU A 13 49.05 65.82 60.24
C LEU A 13 47.96 64.78 60.03
N CYS A 14 47.18 65.05 58.98
CA CYS A 14 46.54 64.04 58.14
C CYS A 14 45.73 62.96 58.85
N HIS A 15 44.49 63.29 59.25
CA HIS A 15 43.40 62.42 58.82
C HIS A 15 43.20 62.66 57.31
N VAL A 16 44.11 62.11 56.51
CA VAL A 16 43.74 61.71 55.15
C VAL A 16 42.67 60.66 55.42
N THR A 17 41.40 61.06 55.34
CA THR A 17 40.34 60.11 55.06
C THR A 17 40.76 59.51 53.73
N ILE A 18 41.39 58.34 53.77
CA ILE A 18 41.49 57.48 52.60
C ILE A 18 40.03 57.26 52.25
N ALA A 19 39.54 57.97 51.22
CA ALA A 19 38.28 57.60 50.61
C ALA A 19 38.48 56.14 50.20
N GLY A 20 37.92 55.22 51.00
CA GLY A 20 38.08 53.79 50.78
C GLY A 20 37.67 53.52 49.35
N ARG A 21 38.55 52.90 48.56
CA ARG A 21 38.21 52.56 47.18
C ARG A 21 37.08 51.54 47.24
N THR A 22 35.87 51.94 46.85
CA THR A 22 34.71 51.06 46.73
C THR A 22 34.87 50.17 45.50
N CYS A 23 34.42 48.91 45.59
CA CYS A 23 34.33 48.07 44.40
C CYS A 23 33.17 48.52 43.51
N PRO A 24 33.34 48.57 42.17
CA PRO A 24 32.27 48.96 41.25
C PRO A 24 31.23 47.84 41.10
N LYS A 25 30.16 48.11 40.35
CA LYS A 25 29.21 47.08 39.89
C LYS A 25 29.99 45.89 39.32
N PRO A 26 29.77 44.66 39.83
CA PRO A 26 30.51 43.48 39.41
C PRO A 26 30.13 43.09 37.97
N ASN A 27 31.02 42.41 37.26
CA ASN A 27 30.84 42.08 35.83
C ASN A 27 29.64 41.16 35.60
N ASP A 28 28.83 41.47 34.58
CA ASP A 28 27.74 40.60 34.14
C ASP A 28 28.32 39.38 33.41
N LEU A 29 27.98 38.16 33.89
CA LEU A 29 28.45 36.90 33.31
C LEU A 29 27.29 36.15 32.62
N PRO A 30 27.54 35.49 31.46
CA PRO A 30 26.50 34.73 30.77
C PRO A 30 25.83 33.69 31.68
N PHE A 31 24.51 33.71 31.70
CA PHE A 31 23.66 32.78 32.46
C PHE A 31 23.96 32.73 33.97
N ALA A 32 24.45 33.82 34.55
CA ALA A 32 24.68 33.97 35.98
C ALA A 32 23.93 35.18 36.55
N LYS A 33 23.67 35.14 37.84
CA LYS A 33 23.16 36.26 38.64
C LYS A 33 24.06 36.52 39.83
N VAL A 34 24.14 37.78 40.25
CA VAL A 34 24.90 38.23 41.42
C VAL A 34 23.95 38.82 42.47
N VAL A 35 24.17 38.45 43.73
CA VAL A 35 23.34 38.91 44.87
C VAL A 35 24.24 39.31 46.04
N PRO A 36 24.03 40.48 46.68
CA PRO A 36 23.19 41.59 46.21
C PRO A 36 23.83 42.30 45.02
N LEU A 37 23.04 42.80 44.06
CA LEU A 37 23.51 43.62 42.96
C LEU A 37 23.34 45.11 43.31
N LYS A 38 24.47 45.83 43.40
CA LYS A 38 24.56 47.27 43.67
C LYS A 38 25.48 47.92 42.63
N THR A 39 25.45 49.26 42.56
CA THR A 39 26.35 50.04 41.70
C THR A 39 27.74 50.23 42.31
N SER A 40 27.86 50.16 43.64
CA SER A 40 29.12 50.26 44.40
C SER A 40 29.03 49.46 45.71
N TYR A 41 30.19 49.03 46.23
CA TYR A 41 30.32 48.19 47.42
C TYR A 41 31.47 48.67 48.31
N GLU A 42 31.24 48.77 49.61
CA GLU A 42 32.29 49.09 50.59
C GLU A 42 33.24 47.91 50.81
N PRO A 43 34.53 48.16 51.14
CA PRO A 43 35.44 47.09 51.52
C PRO A 43 34.89 46.21 52.65
N GLY A 44 34.90 44.89 52.44
CA GLY A 44 34.30 43.90 53.34
C GLY A 44 32.90 43.44 52.94
N GLU A 45 32.20 44.13 52.03
CA GLU A 45 30.91 43.65 51.50
C GLU A 45 31.08 42.40 50.63
N GLU A 46 30.12 41.47 50.74
CA GLU A 46 30.15 40.21 49.97
C GLU A 46 29.15 40.21 48.81
N ILE A 47 29.56 39.58 47.71
CA ILE A 47 28.69 39.22 46.59
C ILE A 47 28.75 37.72 46.31
N LEU A 48 27.61 37.16 45.91
CA LEU A 48 27.48 35.76 45.53
C LEU A 48 27.06 35.66 44.06
N TYR A 49 27.93 35.09 43.24
CA TYR A 49 27.56 34.63 41.91
C TYR A 49 26.98 33.23 41.95
N SER A 50 25.82 33.06 41.31
CA SER A 50 25.15 31.77 41.10
C SER A 50 24.66 31.68 39.66
N CYS A 51 24.64 30.47 39.08
CA CYS A 51 24.06 30.28 37.76
C CYS A 51 22.54 30.45 37.79
N LEU A 52 21.95 30.84 36.67
CA LEU A 52 20.50 30.85 36.47
C LEU A 52 19.93 29.41 36.50
N PRO A 53 18.64 29.23 36.80
CA PRO A 53 17.98 27.92 36.68
C PRO A 53 18.21 27.30 35.29
N GLY A 54 18.46 26.00 35.25
CA GLY A 54 18.85 25.28 34.02
C GLY A 54 20.34 25.35 33.66
N TYR A 55 21.16 26.10 34.40
CA TYR A 55 22.60 26.21 34.17
C TYR A 55 23.41 25.76 35.40
N VAL A 56 24.61 25.24 35.13
CA VAL A 56 25.55 24.76 36.15
C VAL A 56 26.97 25.23 35.85
N SER A 57 27.80 25.31 36.88
CA SER A 57 29.23 25.61 36.73
C SER A 57 30.09 24.63 37.50
N ARG A 58 31.29 24.36 36.97
CA ARG A 58 32.31 23.57 37.65
C ARG A 58 32.77 24.30 38.91
N GLY A 59 32.58 23.69 40.07
CA GLY A 59 32.89 24.27 41.38
C GLY A 59 31.77 25.11 41.99
N GLY A 60 30.56 25.15 41.42
CA GLY A 60 29.39 25.77 42.06
C GLY A 60 29.44 27.29 42.14
N MET A 61 28.89 27.85 43.22
CA MET A 61 28.78 29.30 43.43
C MET A 61 30.14 29.95 43.68
N ARG A 62 30.27 31.25 43.42
CA ARG A 62 31.48 32.04 43.75
C ARG A 62 31.13 33.17 44.69
N ARG A 63 31.79 33.20 45.85
CA ARG A 63 31.70 34.29 46.82
C ARG A 63 32.92 35.17 46.68
N PHE A 64 32.71 36.48 46.61
CA PHE A 64 33.79 37.47 46.63
C PHE A 64 33.49 38.51 47.68
N THR A 65 34.54 38.96 48.36
CA THR A 65 34.49 40.05 49.34
C THR A 65 35.22 41.24 48.74
N CYS A 66 34.62 42.44 48.79
CA CYS A 66 35.24 43.64 48.23
C CYS A 66 36.55 43.93 48.99
N PRO A 67 37.72 43.86 48.34
CA PRO A 67 38.98 44.14 49.02
C PRO A 67 39.18 45.65 49.22
N LEU A 68 40.09 46.03 50.12
CA LEU A 68 40.51 47.42 50.34
C LEU A 68 41.09 48.09 49.08
N SER A 69 41.49 47.31 48.08
CA SER A 69 41.97 47.82 46.79
C SER A 69 40.85 48.41 45.92
N GLY A 70 39.58 48.05 46.16
CA GLY A 70 38.43 48.42 45.34
C GLY A 70 38.31 47.65 44.02
N PHE A 71 39.09 46.58 43.82
CA PHE A 71 39.07 45.79 42.59
C PHE A 71 38.62 44.35 42.86
N TRP A 72 37.54 43.93 42.21
CA TRP A 72 37.09 42.54 42.27
C TRP A 72 38.17 41.59 41.71
N PRO A 73 38.39 40.42 42.33
CA PRO A 73 39.30 39.42 41.82
C PRO A 73 38.77 38.79 40.52
N ILE A 74 39.65 38.07 39.81
CA ILE A 74 39.29 37.36 38.57
C ILE A 74 38.23 36.30 38.86
N ASN A 75 37.11 36.35 38.14
CA ASN A 75 36.04 35.36 38.24
C ASN A 75 36.16 34.31 37.12
N THR A 76 36.35 33.05 37.49
CA THR A 76 36.46 31.90 36.57
C THR A 76 35.15 31.16 36.36
N LEU A 77 34.03 31.67 36.90
CA LEU A 77 32.71 31.06 36.75
C LEU A 77 32.29 30.98 35.28
N LYS A 78 31.94 29.78 34.83
CA LYS A 78 31.34 29.53 33.52
C LYS A 78 30.05 28.73 33.71
N CYS A 79 28.92 29.36 33.45
CA CYS A 79 27.61 28.71 33.53
C CYS A 79 27.29 28.07 32.17
N ILE A 80 27.14 26.75 32.15
CA ILE A 80 26.76 25.96 30.97
C ILE A 80 25.40 25.31 31.20
N PRO A 81 24.61 25.03 30.15
CA PRO A 81 23.32 24.35 30.29
C PRO A 81 23.46 23.00 31.01
N ARG A 82 22.42 22.61 31.74
CA ARG A 82 22.29 21.24 32.22
C ARG A 82 22.03 20.31 31.05
N VAL A 83 22.64 19.13 31.11
CA VAL A 83 22.50 18.07 30.11
C VAL A 83 21.57 17.01 30.67
N CYS A 84 20.48 16.74 29.97
CA CYS A 84 19.57 15.64 30.29
C CYS A 84 20.18 14.29 29.92
N PRO A 85 19.70 13.16 30.50
CA PRO A 85 20.14 11.83 30.12
C PRO A 85 20.04 11.60 28.61
N PHE A 86 20.98 10.86 28.04
CA PHE A 86 20.99 10.56 26.62
C PHE A 86 19.69 9.85 26.20
N ALA A 87 19.01 10.42 25.19
CA ALA A 87 17.73 9.93 24.68
C ALA A 87 17.74 9.81 23.14
N GLY A 88 18.91 9.58 22.54
CA GLY A 88 19.06 9.52 21.08
C GLY A 88 18.62 8.19 20.44
N ILE A 89 18.18 7.21 21.24
CA ILE A 89 17.76 5.89 20.77
C ILE A 89 16.34 5.64 21.24
N LEU A 90 15.47 5.31 20.29
CA LEU A 90 14.12 4.82 20.52
C LEU A 90 13.96 3.53 19.72
N GLU A 91 13.79 2.40 20.41
CA GLU A 91 13.58 1.11 19.74
C GLU A 91 12.32 1.17 18.88
N ASN A 92 12.39 0.61 17.66
CA ASN A 92 11.29 0.66 16.68
C ASN A 92 10.77 2.08 16.36
N GLY A 93 11.60 3.11 16.54
CA GLY A 93 11.25 4.50 16.25
C GLY A 93 12.41 5.36 15.79
N ALA A 94 12.21 6.66 15.89
CA ALA A 94 13.17 7.71 15.59
C ALA A 94 13.02 8.87 16.58
N VAL A 95 14.14 9.50 16.90
CA VAL A 95 14.22 10.69 17.77
C VAL A 95 14.76 11.86 16.94
N ARG A 96 14.06 12.99 16.93
CA ARG A 96 14.56 14.23 16.33
C ARG A 96 15.03 15.15 17.45
N TYR A 97 16.29 15.57 17.38
CA TYR A 97 16.93 16.41 18.39
C TYR A 97 18.02 17.28 17.78
N THR A 98 18.40 18.34 18.48
CA THR A 98 19.59 19.14 18.21
C THR A 98 20.70 18.79 19.21
N THR A 99 20.46 19.07 20.49
CA THR A 99 21.28 18.62 21.63
C THR A 99 20.37 18.28 22.82
N PHE A 100 20.91 17.54 23.79
CA PHE A 100 20.18 17.09 24.99
C PHE A 100 20.30 18.07 26.17
N GLU A 101 20.39 19.36 25.87
CA GLU A 101 20.66 20.43 26.83
C GLU A 101 19.40 21.22 27.18
N TYR A 102 19.33 21.82 28.37
CA TYR A 102 18.30 22.82 28.67
C TYR A 102 18.40 24.03 27.71
N PRO A 103 17.28 24.57 27.18
CA PRO A 103 15.88 24.19 27.34
C PRO A 103 15.31 23.40 26.15
N ASN A 104 16.14 22.61 25.47
CA ASN A 104 15.79 21.97 24.21
C ASN A 104 14.68 20.92 24.39
N THR A 105 13.93 20.73 23.30
CA THR A 105 12.86 19.74 23.18
C THR A 105 13.26 18.72 22.12
N ILE A 106 12.98 17.45 22.39
CA ILE A 106 13.16 16.35 21.45
C ILE A 106 11.80 15.78 21.10
N SER A 107 11.65 15.26 19.88
CA SER A 107 10.39 14.66 19.41
C SER A 107 10.59 13.22 18.98
N PHE A 108 9.55 12.40 19.16
CA PHE A 108 9.56 10.97 18.95
C PHE A 108 8.57 10.56 17.87
N SER A 109 8.90 9.51 17.14
CA SER A 109 7.99 8.88 16.17
C SER A 109 8.30 7.40 16.07
N CYS A 110 7.28 6.55 15.96
CA CYS A 110 7.46 5.11 15.77
C CYS A 110 7.48 4.72 14.29
N LYS A 111 8.15 3.60 13.99
CA LYS A 111 8.11 2.97 12.67
C LYS A 111 6.71 2.40 12.41
N THR A 112 6.39 2.19 11.14
CA THR A 112 5.15 1.53 10.73
C THR A 112 4.98 0.18 11.44
N GLY A 113 3.78 -0.08 11.97
CA GLY A 113 3.46 -1.27 12.77
C GLY A 113 3.65 -1.11 14.28
N PHE A 114 4.07 0.08 14.73
CA PHE A 114 4.18 0.43 16.14
C PHE A 114 3.41 1.73 16.41
N TYR A 115 2.87 1.85 17.61
CA TYR A 115 2.29 3.09 18.12
C TYR A 115 3.15 3.66 19.24
N LEU A 116 3.08 4.98 19.43
CA LEU A 116 3.82 5.67 20.48
C LEU A 116 3.04 5.59 21.79
N ASP A 117 3.58 4.88 22.77
CA ASP A 117 3.05 4.82 24.13
C ASP A 117 3.76 5.86 25.00
N GLY A 118 3.09 7.00 25.19
CA GLY A 118 3.62 8.18 25.88
C GLY A 118 3.49 9.46 25.06
N ALA A 119 4.22 10.50 25.45
CA ALA A 119 4.21 11.80 24.78
C ALA A 119 5.05 11.80 23.49
N ASP A 120 4.64 12.55 22.48
CA ASP A 120 5.36 12.75 21.21
C ASP A 120 6.58 13.65 21.32
N SER A 121 6.76 14.31 22.47
CA SER A 121 7.85 15.22 22.73
C SER A 121 8.16 15.31 24.22
N ALA A 122 9.43 15.59 24.53
CA ALA A 122 9.91 15.82 25.89
C ALA A 122 10.88 17.00 25.91
N LYS A 123 10.80 17.81 26.96
CA LYS A 123 11.64 18.99 27.16
C LYS A 123 12.68 18.72 28.26
N CYS A 124 13.91 19.19 28.05
CA CYS A 124 14.93 19.16 29.09
C CYS A 124 14.62 20.28 30.10
N THR A 125 14.29 19.87 31.33
CA THR A 125 13.88 20.75 32.43
C THR A 125 15.06 21.45 33.10
N GLU A 126 14.78 22.45 33.94
CA GLU A 126 15.82 23.20 34.66
C GLU A 126 16.58 22.35 35.70
N GLU A 127 16.06 21.17 36.03
CA GLU A 127 16.67 20.15 36.86
C GLU A 127 17.59 19.21 36.05
N GLY A 128 17.57 19.28 34.72
CA GLY A 128 18.31 18.38 33.84
C GLY A 128 17.64 17.01 33.70
N LYS A 129 16.31 16.97 33.73
CA LYS A 129 15.49 15.76 33.48
C LYS A 129 14.55 15.97 32.31
N TRP A 130 14.19 14.89 31.62
CA TRP A 130 13.14 14.96 30.61
C TRP A 130 11.77 15.11 31.27
N SER A 131 10.91 15.94 30.69
CA SER A 131 9.51 16.03 31.06
C SER A 131 8.65 16.29 29.81
N PRO A 132 7.61 15.47 29.55
CA PRO A 132 7.25 14.23 30.23
C PRO A 132 8.33 13.14 30.17
N ASP A 133 8.11 12.00 30.85
CA ASP A 133 8.97 10.83 30.72
C ASP A 133 9.04 10.34 29.26
N LEU A 134 10.16 9.72 28.90
CA LEU A 134 10.42 9.30 27.52
C LEU A 134 9.44 8.18 27.11
N PRO A 135 8.85 8.22 25.90
CA PRO A 135 7.89 7.22 25.44
C PRO A 135 8.57 5.93 24.99
N VAL A 136 7.76 4.90 24.73
CA VAL A 136 8.19 3.64 24.09
C VAL A 136 7.36 3.36 22.84
N CYS A 137 7.94 2.65 21.87
CA CYS A 137 7.19 2.18 20.71
C CYS A 137 6.68 0.76 20.97
N ALA A 138 5.37 0.62 21.12
CA ALA A 138 4.70 -0.66 21.34
C ALA A 138 4.13 -1.21 20.01
N PRO A 139 4.19 -2.53 19.78
CA PRO A 139 3.67 -3.12 18.55
C PRO A 139 2.14 -2.96 18.47
N ILE A 140 1.65 -2.63 17.29
CA ILE A 140 0.21 -2.62 17.01
C ILE A 140 -0.25 -4.07 16.85
N THR A 141 -1.31 -4.41 17.59
CA THR A 141 -1.91 -5.74 17.56
C THR A 141 -3.42 -5.64 17.32
N CYS A 142 -3.97 -6.60 16.61
CA CYS A 142 -5.41 -6.80 16.44
C CYS A 142 -5.87 -8.01 17.27
N PRO A 143 -7.07 -7.94 17.86
CA PRO A 143 -7.70 -9.12 18.48
C PRO A 143 -8.03 -10.17 17.43
N PRO A 144 -8.40 -11.40 17.81
CA PRO A 144 -8.97 -12.37 16.88
C PRO A 144 -10.12 -11.76 16.06
N PRO A 145 -10.14 -11.95 14.73
CA PRO A 145 -11.20 -11.39 13.90
C PRO A 145 -12.54 -12.03 14.23
N SER A 146 -13.60 -11.22 14.26
CA SER A 146 -14.96 -11.75 14.37
C SER A 146 -15.34 -12.49 13.09
N ILE A 147 -15.92 -13.68 13.22
CA ILE A 147 -16.34 -14.51 12.09
C ILE A 147 -17.75 -14.07 11.65
N PRO A 148 -17.93 -13.62 10.39
CA PRO A 148 -19.25 -13.30 9.85
C PRO A 148 -20.19 -14.51 9.85
N LYS A 149 -21.51 -14.26 9.82
CA LYS A 149 -22.49 -15.34 9.69
C LYS A 149 -22.23 -16.14 8.41
N PHE A 150 -22.32 -17.46 8.53
CA PHE A 150 -22.10 -18.40 7.43
C PHE A 150 -20.70 -18.33 6.80
N ALA A 151 -19.71 -17.86 7.55
CA ALA A 151 -18.30 -17.91 7.20
C ALA A 151 -17.53 -18.83 8.16
N GLU A 152 -16.41 -19.35 7.69
CA GLU A 152 -15.40 -20.06 8.46
C GLU A 152 -14.03 -19.38 8.26
N LEU A 153 -13.19 -19.44 9.28
CA LEU A 153 -11.83 -18.93 9.22
C LEU A 153 -10.93 -20.01 8.62
N SER A 154 -10.39 -19.76 7.42
CA SER A 154 -9.65 -20.77 6.67
C SER A 154 -8.14 -20.68 6.90
N VAL A 155 -7.60 -19.47 7.05
CA VAL A 155 -6.20 -19.22 7.36
C VAL A 155 -6.11 -18.17 8.46
N TYR A 156 -5.65 -18.59 9.64
CA TYR A 156 -5.38 -17.71 10.76
C TYR A 156 -4.29 -18.30 11.63
N LYS A 157 -3.23 -17.52 11.87
CA LYS A 157 -2.14 -17.89 12.77
C LYS A 157 -1.99 -16.79 13.82
N PRO A 158 -2.55 -16.96 15.03
CA PRO A 158 -2.31 -16.01 16.10
C PRO A 158 -0.84 -16.05 16.51
N LEU A 159 -0.29 -14.88 16.86
CA LEU A 159 1.00 -14.78 17.54
C LEU A 159 0.79 -14.88 19.06
N ALA A 160 1.91 -14.97 19.79
CA ALA A 160 1.90 -15.16 21.25
C ALA A 160 0.93 -14.19 21.95
N GLY A 161 -0.08 -14.74 22.63
CA GLY A 161 -1.13 -13.97 23.31
C GLY A 161 -2.46 -13.85 22.57
N ASN A 162 -2.72 -14.68 21.55
CA ASN A 162 -3.96 -14.73 20.75
C ASN A 162 -4.24 -13.50 19.87
N ASN A 163 -3.33 -12.53 19.81
CA ASN A 163 -3.45 -11.36 18.94
C ASN A 163 -2.59 -11.52 17.68
N THR A 164 -2.87 -10.68 16.70
CA THR A 164 -2.26 -10.68 15.38
C THR A 164 -1.54 -9.35 15.14
N LEU A 165 -0.37 -9.36 14.51
CA LEU A 165 0.41 -8.12 14.34
C LEU A 165 -0.15 -7.28 13.19
N TYR A 166 0.16 -5.98 13.23
CA TYR A 166 -0.08 -5.09 12.10
C TYR A 166 0.42 -5.70 10.77
N GLY A 167 -0.42 -5.64 9.74
CA GLY A 167 -0.12 -6.14 8.39
C GLY A 167 -0.32 -7.64 8.20
N ASP A 168 -0.54 -8.42 9.26
CA ASP A 168 -0.90 -9.83 9.14
C ASP A 168 -2.32 -9.98 8.56
N ASN A 169 -2.51 -11.08 7.84
CA ASN A 169 -3.74 -11.40 7.13
C ASN A 169 -4.46 -12.60 7.75
N ALA A 170 -5.79 -12.56 7.66
CA ALA A 170 -6.63 -13.72 7.88
C ALA A 170 -7.52 -13.94 6.65
N VAL A 171 -7.71 -15.21 6.26
CA VAL A 171 -8.55 -15.58 5.12
C VAL A 171 -9.82 -16.23 5.63
N LEU A 172 -10.94 -15.75 5.12
CA LEU A 172 -12.29 -16.19 5.40
C LEU A 172 -12.82 -16.99 4.21
N LYS A 173 -13.69 -17.93 4.48
CA LYS A 173 -14.37 -18.71 3.44
C LYS A 173 -15.83 -18.83 3.80
N CYS A 174 -16.72 -18.65 2.84
CA CYS A 174 -18.14 -18.90 3.08
C CYS A 174 -18.39 -20.41 3.20
N LEU A 175 -19.36 -20.77 4.05
CA LEU A 175 -19.87 -22.13 4.15
C LEU A 175 -20.43 -22.59 2.80
N PRO A 176 -20.52 -23.91 2.55
CA PRO A 176 -21.13 -24.46 1.33
C PRO A 176 -22.51 -23.83 1.09
N GLN A 177 -22.84 -23.54 -0.18
CA GLN A 177 -24.08 -22.87 -0.65
C GLN A 177 -24.15 -21.34 -0.46
N TYR A 178 -23.21 -20.73 0.27
CA TYR A 178 -23.13 -19.29 0.47
C TYR A 178 -22.08 -18.65 -0.44
N ALA A 179 -22.46 -17.56 -1.12
CA ALA A 179 -21.57 -16.78 -1.95
C ALA A 179 -21.00 -15.58 -1.17
N MET A 180 -19.73 -15.28 -1.41
CA MET A 180 -19.03 -14.16 -0.76
C MET A 180 -19.25 -12.84 -1.50
N PHE A 181 -19.55 -11.80 -0.74
CA PHE A 181 -19.63 -10.42 -1.17
C PHE A 181 -18.65 -9.59 -0.34
N GLY A 182 -17.64 -9.01 -1.00
CA GLY A 182 -16.51 -8.35 -0.34
C GLY A 182 -15.18 -9.05 -0.69
N ASN A 183 -14.22 -8.98 0.23
CA ASN A 183 -12.90 -9.60 0.10
C ASN A 183 -12.79 -10.81 1.05
N ASP A 184 -12.17 -11.90 0.59
CA ASP A 184 -11.93 -13.09 1.42
C ASP A 184 -10.81 -12.85 2.44
N THR A 185 -9.95 -11.89 2.16
CA THR A 185 -8.77 -11.58 2.97
C THR A 185 -8.99 -10.30 3.75
N ILE A 186 -8.78 -10.39 5.07
CA ILE A 186 -8.81 -9.26 5.98
C ILE A 186 -7.42 -9.01 6.57
N THR A 187 -7.07 -7.75 6.80
CA THR A 187 -5.74 -7.34 7.25
C THR A 187 -5.82 -6.55 8.55
N CYS A 188 -4.88 -6.80 9.47
CA CYS A 188 -4.76 -6.01 10.70
C CYS A 188 -4.21 -4.60 10.38
N THR A 189 -4.99 -3.57 10.66
CA THR A 189 -4.66 -2.18 10.31
C THR A 189 -3.80 -1.49 11.37
N ALA A 190 -3.31 -0.30 11.05
CA ALA A 190 -2.57 0.55 11.98
C ALA A 190 -3.42 1.04 13.17
N HIS A 191 -4.74 0.85 13.14
CA HIS A 191 -5.66 1.21 14.23
C HIS A 191 -5.92 0.04 15.20
N GLY A 192 -5.27 -1.12 15.00
CA GLY A 192 -5.51 -2.31 15.82
C GLY A 192 -6.88 -2.96 15.58
N ASN A 193 -7.51 -2.67 14.44
CA ASN A 193 -8.73 -3.33 13.98
C ASN A 193 -8.49 -4.03 12.63
N TRP A 194 -9.41 -4.91 12.25
CA TRP A 194 -9.38 -5.56 10.94
C TRP A 194 -10.04 -4.68 9.87
N THR A 195 -9.63 -4.85 8.62
CA THR A 195 -10.34 -4.30 7.45
C THR A 195 -11.78 -4.81 7.38
N GLU A 196 -12.58 -4.21 6.50
CA GLU A 196 -13.98 -4.58 6.28
C GLU A 196 -14.16 -6.08 6.05
N LEU A 197 -15.11 -6.68 6.78
CA LEU A 197 -15.40 -8.10 6.71
C LEU A 197 -16.31 -8.41 5.51
N PRO A 198 -16.14 -9.57 4.84
CA PRO A 198 -17.06 -10.01 3.81
C PRO A 198 -18.42 -10.44 4.38
N GLU A 199 -19.42 -10.42 3.50
CA GLU A 199 -20.74 -11.03 3.76
C GLU A 199 -20.89 -12.34 2.98
N CYS A 200 -21.39 -13.37 3.66
CA CYS A 200 -21.75 -14.65 3.04
C CYS A 200 -23.28 -14.74 2.92
N ARG A 201 -23.79 -14.80 1.68
CA ARG A 201 -25.23 -14.83 1.39
C ARG A 201 -25.60 -16.13 0.70
N GLU A 202 -26.70 -16.76 1.12
CA GLU A 202 -27.24 -17.93 0.42
C GLU A 202 -27.71 -17.52 -0.97
N VAL A 203 -27.29 -18.24 -2.00
CA VAL A 203 -27.65 -17.95 -3.39
C VAL A 203 -28.23 -19.19 -4.03
N LYS A 204 -29.37 -19.02 -4.72
CA LYS A 204 -30.13 -20.07 -5.40
C LYS A 204 -30.17 -19.79 -6.89
N CYS A 205 -30.06 -20.84 -7.69
CA CYS A 205 -30.23 -20.78 -9.15
C CYS A 205 -31.48 -21.54 -9.59
N PRO A 206 -32.14 -21.09 -10.68
CA PRO A 206 -33.21 -21.87 -11.29
C PRO A 206 -32.67 -23.20 -11.83
N PHE A 207 -33.55 -24.19 -11.98
CA PHE A 207 -33.19 -25.41 -12.69
C PHE A 207 -32.81 -25.09 -14.15
N PRO A 208 -31.68 -25.62 -14.65
CA PRO A 208 -31.26 -25.37 -16.01
C PRO A 208 -32.23 -26.00 -17.01
N SER A 209 -32.60 -25.24 -18.05
CA SER A 209 -33.50 -25.69 -19.09
C SER A 209 -32.84 -26.75 -19.98
N ARG A 210 -33.56 -27.83 -20.28
CA ARG A 210 -33.11 -28.83 -21.24
C ARG A 210 -33.03 -28.20 -22.64
N PRO A 211 -31.90 -28.31 -23.37
CA PRO A 211 -31.80 -27.81 -24.73
C PRO A 211 -32.60 -28.72 -25.68
N ASP A 212 -33.13 -28.14 -26.75
CA ASP A 212 -33.70 -28.93 -27.85
C ASP A 212 -32.62 -29.81 -28.48
N ASN A 213 -32.97 -31.04 -28.86
CA ASN A 213 -32.02 -32.03 -29.41
C ASN A 213 -30.82 -32.34 -28.50
N GLY A 214 -30.98 -32.20 -27.19
CA GLY A 214 -29.98 -32.57 -26.21
C GLY A 214 -30.55 -32.90 -24.84
N PHE A 215 -29.65 -32.94 -23.87
CA PHE A 215 -29.91 -33.25 -22.47
C PHE A 215 -29.09 -32.35 -21.56
N VAL A 216 -29.50 -32.28 -20.29
CA VAL A 216 -28.78 -31.59 -19.22
C VAL A 216 -28.83 -32.46 -17.97
N ASN A 217 -27.68 -32.61 -17.31
CA ASN A 217 -27.54 -33.36 -16.07
C ASN A 217 -27.15 -32.41 -14.94
N TYR A 218 -27.78 -32.54 -13.79
CA TYR A 218 -27.50 -31.75 -12.59
C TYR A 218 -27.84 -32.56 -11.33
N PRO A 219 -27.38 -32.16 -10.13
CA PRO A 219 -27.64 -32.89 -8.90
C PRO A 219 -29.14 -33.08 -8.63
N ALA A 220 -29.54 -34.29 -8.21
CA ALA A 220 -30.92 -34.62 -7.88
C ALA A 220 -31.32 -34.04 -6.52
N LYS A 221 -31.69 -32.77 -6.49
CA LYS A 221 -32.13 -32.04 -5.29
C LYS A 221 -33.21 -31.00 -5.60
N GLU A 222 -33.96 -30.60 -4.57
CA GLU A 222 -35.10 -29.67 -4.70
C GLU A 222 -34.70 -28.23 -5.04
N VAL A 223 -33.47 -27.83 -4.70
CA VAL A 223 -32.96 -26.47 -4.92
C VAL A 223 -31.49 -26.53 -5.33
N LEU A 224 -31.12 -25.78 -6.37
CA LEU A 224 -29.75 -25.58 -6.80
C LEU A 224 -29.18 -24.28 -6.18
N TYR A 225 -27.96 -24.36 -5.67
CA TYR A 225 -27.27 -23.33 -4.92
C TYR A 225 -25.96 -22.92 -5.59
N TYR A 226 -25.35 -21.85 -5.09
CA TYR A 226 -24.02 -21.38 -5.50
C TYR A 226 -22.99 -22.52 -5.60
N LYS A 227 -22.23 -22.52 -6.70
CA LYS A 227 -21.25 -23.55 -7.09
C LYS A 227 -21.80 -24.92 -7.49
N ASP A 228 -23.11 -25.11 -7.55
CA ASP A 228 -23.64 -26.28 -8.23
C ASP A 228 -23.33 -26.23 -9.72
N LYS A 229 -23.16 -27.42 -10.29
CA LYS A 229 -22.78 -27.61 -11.67
C LYS A 229 -23.85 -28.35 -12.44
N ALA A 230 -24.01 -27.99 -13.71
CA ALA A 230 -24.83 -28.71 -14.67
C ALA A 230 -24.02 -28.99 -15.94
N THR A 231 -24.16 -30.20 -16.48
CA THR A 231 -23.46 -30.63 -17.70
C THR A 231 -24.46 -30.85 -18.82
N TYR A 232 -24.18 -30.24 -19.97
CA TYR A 232 -25.01 -30.30 -21.17
C TYR A 232 -24.43 -31.31 -22.15
N GLY A 233 -25.30 -31.90 -22.96
CA GLY A 233 -24.90 -32.74 -24.08
C GLY A 233 -25.93 -32.71 -25.19
N CYS A 234 -25.50 -33.06 -26.41
CA CYS A 234 -26.36 -33.08 -27.58
C CYS A 234 -26.57 -34.50 -28.09
N HIS A 235 -27.72 -34.74 -28.72
CA HIS A 235 -27.96 -35.96 -29.47
C HIS A 235 -27.08 -36.01 -30.74
N ASP A 236 -27.00 -37.18 -31.36
CA ASP A 236 -26.22 -37.38 -32.58
C ASP A 236 -26.52 -36.32 -33.64
N THR A 237 -25.48 -35.84 -34.33
CA THR A 237 -25.52 -34.78 -35.35
C THR A 237 -25.77 -33.35 -34.86
N PHE A 238 -25.85 -33.13 -33.54
CA PHE A 238 -25.89 -31.78 -32.95
C PHE A 238 -24.63 -31.49 -32.15
N VAL A 239 -24.29 -30.21 -32.00
CA VAL A 239 -23.11 -29.74 -31.27
C VAL A 239 -23.49 -28.57 -30.37
N LEU A 240 -22.90 -28.51 -29.17
CA LEU A 240 -23.11 -27.41 -28.23
C LEU A 240 -22.53 -26.10 -28.77
N ASP A 241 -23.30 -25.01 -28.69
CA ASP A 241 -22.84 -23.64 -28.97
C ASP A 241 -22.31 -22.90 -27.72
N GLY A 242 -21.77 -23.65 -26.76
CA GLY A 242 -21.31 -23.12 -25.50
C GLY A 242 -20.50 -24.14 -24.68
N PRO A 243 -20.15 -23.82 -23.42
CA PRO A 243 -19.43 -24.73 -22.56
C PRO A 243 -20.26 -25.97 -22.21
N GLU A 244 -19.62 -27.12 -22.09
CA GLU A 244 -20.26 -28.37 -21.66
C GLU A 244 -20.71 -28.30 -20.19
N GLU A 245 -19.90 -27.69 -19.32
CA GLU A 245 -20.20 -27.53 -17.89
C GLU A 245 -20.51 -26.06 -17.57
N VAL A 246 -21.59 -25.83 -16.84
CA VAL A 246 -21.97 -24.51 -16.31
C VAL A 246 -22.09 -24.56 -14.79
N GLU A 247 -21.84 -23.43 -14.14
CA GLU A 247 -21.85 -23.31 -12.67
C GLU A 247 -22.80 -22.19 -12.22
N CYS A 248 -23.52 -22.42 -11.12
CA CYS A 248 -24.35 -21.41 -10.48
C CYS A 248 -23.48 -20.33 -9.81
N ASN A 249 -23.54 -19.11 -10.33
CA ASN A 249 -22.71 -18.01 -9.89
C ASN A 249 -23.29 -17.27 -8.67
N LYS A 250 -22.51 -16.32 -8.13
CA LYS A 250 -22.89 -15.54 -6.93
C LYS A 250 -24.11 -14.63 -7.11
N PHE A 251 -24.57 -14.43 -8.35
CA PHE A 251 -25.73 -13.60 -8.67
C PHE A 251 -27.00 -14.41 -8.89
N GLY A 252 -26.97 -15.73 -8.67
CA GLY A 252 -28.11 -16.62 -8.88
C GLY A 252 -28.38 -16.93 -10.36
N LEU A 253 -27.36 -16.79 -11.20
CA LEU A 253 -27.41 -17.08 -12.63
C LEU A 253 -26.43 -18.20 -12.98
N TRP A 254 -26.73 -18.97 -14.03
CA TRP A 254 -25.79 -19.91 -14.61
C TRP A 254 -24.70 -19.16 -15.40
N SER A 255 -23.47 -19.69 -15.39
CA SER A 255 -22.35 -19.11 -16.13
C SER A 255 -22.60 -19.00 -17.65
N ALA A 256 -23.39 -19.91 -18.22
CA ALA A 256 -23.87 -19.87 -19.59
C ALA A 256 -25.19 -20.64 -19.74
N GLN A 257 -25.84 -20.49 -20.89
CA GLN A 257 -26.99 -21.29 -21.31
C GLN A 257 -26.75 -21.86 -22.72
N PRO A 258 -26.01 -22.98 -22.84
CA PRO A 258 -25.69 -23.59 -24.12
C PRO A 258 -26.92 -24.15 -24.84
N SER A 259 -26.90 -24.12 -26.16
CA SER A 259 -27.90 -24.75 -27.03
C SER A 259 -27.26 -25.79 -27.95
N CYS A 260 -28.04 -26.78 -28.38
CA CYS A 260 -27.59 -27.76 -29.36
C CYS A 260 -27.95 -27.28 -30.76
N LYS A 261 -26.94 -27.16 -31.62
CA LYS A 261 -27.07 -26.67 -32.99
C LYS A 261 -26.83 -27.78 -33.99
N ALA A 262 -27.63 -27.82 -35.05
CA ALA A 262 -27.56 -28.88 -36.04
C ALA A 262 -26.24 -28.81 -36.82
N SER A 263 -25.64 -29.97 -37.07
CA SER A 263 -24.55 -30.12 -38.03
C SER A 263 -25.11 -29.98 -39.46
N CYS A 264 -24.31 -29.41 -40.35
CA CYS A 264 -24.71 -29.18 -41.73
C CYS A 264 -24.40 -30.41 -42.59
N LYS A 265 -25.42 -30.88 -43.31
CA LYS A 265 -25.22 -31.82 -44.41
C LYS A 265 -24.61 -31.06 -45.57
N VAL A 266 -23.48 -31.57 -46.07
CA VAL A 266 -22.76 -30.95 -47.17
C VAL A 266 -22.80 -31.84 -48.40
N SER A 267 -23.14 -31.27 -49.56
CA SER A 267 -23.35 -32.00 -50.80
C SER A 267 -22.36 -31.64 -51.91
N VAL A 268 -21.16 -31.19 -51.54
CA VAL A 268 -20.07 -30.88 -52.49
C VAL A 268 -19.35 -32.17 -52.85
N LYS A 269 -19.36 -32.57 -54.13
CA LYS A 269 -18.73 -33.81 -54.61
C LYS A 269 -17.22 -33.67 -54.72
N LYS A 270 -16.73 -32.50 -55.17
CA LYS A 270 -15.29 -32.24 -55.28
C LYS A 270 -14.95 -30.76 -55.10
N ALA A 271 -14.23 -30.44 -54.03
CA ALA A 271 -13.65 -29.12 -53.83
C ALA A 271 -12.36 -29.18 -52.99
N THR A 272 -11.42 -28.29 -53.31
CA THR A 272 -10.30 -27.95 -52.43
C THR A 272 -10.69 -26.66 -51.70
N VAL A 273 -10.63 -26.66 -50.37
CA VAL A 273 -10.97 -25.51 -49.52
C VAL A 273 -9.84 -25.22 -48.53
N LEU A 274 -9.85 -24.04 -47.92
CA LEU A 274 -9.05 -23.75 -46.73
C LEU A 274 -9.86 -24.08 -45.48
N TYR A 275 -9.28 -24.86 -44.58
CA TYR A 275 -9.81 -25.13 -43.24
C TYR A 275 -8.66 -24.96 -42.25
N GLU A 276 -8.83 -24.10 -41.24
CA GLU A 276 -7.78 -23.78 -40.26
C GLU A 276 -6.44 -23.34 -40.91
N GLY A 277 -6.53 -22.68 -42.08
CA GLY A 277 -5.36 -22.20 -42.83
C GLY A 277 -4.73 -23.22 -43.78
N GLU A 278 -5.15 -24.49 -43.73
CA GLU A 278 -4.61 -25.56 -44.58
C GLU A 278 -5.51 -25.90 -45.76
N ARG A 279 -4.90 -26.28 -46.90
CA ARG A 279 -5.62 -26.76 -48.08
C ARG A 279 -6.06 -28.21 -47.85
N VAL A 280 -7.37 -28.44 -47.79
CA VAL A 280 -7.96 -29.76 -47.61
C VAL A 280 -8.96 -30.07 -48.72
N LYS A 281 -9.13 -31.36 -49.01
CA LYS A 281 -10.22 -31.83 -49.87
C LYS A 281 -11.51 -31.89 -49.07
N PHE A 282 -12.47 -31.04 -49.43
CA PHE A 282 -13.71 -30.84 -48.69
C PHE A 282 -14.48 -32.15 -48.45
N GLN A 283 -14.65 -32.95 -49.50
CA GLN A 283 -15.36 -34.23 -49.46
C GLN A 283 -14.69 -35.30 -48.59
N GLU A 284 -13.37 -35.21 -48.38
CA GLU A 284 -12.64 -36.16 -47.53
C GLU A 284 -12.70 -35.71 -46.07
N LYS A 285 -12.48 -34.41 -45.81
CA LYS A 285 -12.45 -33.82 -44.45
C LYS A 285 -13.85 -33.78 -43.81
N PHE A 286 -14.88 -33.47 -44.60
CA PHE A 286 -16.26 -33.29 -44.12
C PHE A 286 -17.20 -34.38 -44.63
N LYS A 287 -16.68 -35.61 -44.81
CA LYS A 287 -17.46 -36.78 -45.25
C LYS A 287 -18.69 -37.08 -44.38
N ASN A 288 -18.62 -36.73 -43.10
CA ASN A 288 -19.68 -36.93 -42.11
C ASN A 288 -20.50 -35.65 -41.84
N GLY A 289 -20.38 -34.63 -42.69
CA GLY A 289 -20.97 -33.31 -42.48
C GLY A 289 -20.00 -32.32 -41.81
N MET A 290 -20.48 -31.09 -41.64
CA MET A 290 -19.79 -30.02 -40.92
C MET A 290 -20.48 -29.75 -39.59
N LEU A 291 -19.71 -29.65 -38.51
CA LEU A 291 -20.22 -29.26 -37.20
C LEU A 291 -20.62 -27.78 -37.21
N HIS A 292 -21.62 -27.42 -36.40
CA HIS A 292 -22.00 -26.02 -36.20
C HIS A 292 -20.78 -25.18 -35.82
N GLY A 293 -20.67 -23.98 -36.39
CA GLY A 293 -19.57 -23.06 -36.11
C GLY A 293 -18.32 -23.29 -36.95
N GLN A 294 -18.15 -24.46 -37.58
CA GLN A 294 -17.01 -24.71 -38.48
C GLN A 294 -17.07 -23.81 -39.71
N LYS A 295 -15.90 -23.25 -40.06
CA LYS A 295 -15.70 -22.33 -41.17
C LYS A 295 -14.73 -22.93 -42.19
N VAL A 296 -15.03 -22.74 -43.46
CA VAL A 296 -14.14 -23.10 -44.57
C VAL A 296 -14.09 -21.96 -45.57
N SER A 297 -13.00 -21.83 -46.33
CA SER A 297 -12.91 -20.85 -47.41
C SER A 297 -12.82 -21.53 -48.76
N PHE A 298 -13.76 -21.24 -49.66
CA PHE A 298 -13.78 -21.75 -51.03
C PHE A 298 -12.95 -20.87 -51.95
N PHE A 299 -12.22 -21.49 -52.89
CA PHE A 299 -11.50 -20.76 -53.92
C PHE A 299 -12.43 -20.33 -55.05
N CYS A 300 -12.34 -19.04 -55.42
CA CYS A 300 -13.09 -18.42 -56.50
C CYS A 300 -12.14 -17.75 -57.49
N LYS A 301 -12.57 -17.63 -58.76
CA LYS A 301 -11.75 -17.04 -59.83
C LYS A 301 -12.16 -15.61 -60.11
N ASN A 302 -11.19 -14.70 -60.11
CA ASN A 302 -11.33 -13.39 -60.73
C ASN A 302 -10.96 -13.52 -62.22
N LYS A 303 -11.95 -13.38 -63.10
CA LYS A 303 -11.76 -13.53 -64.56
C LYS A 303 -10.98 -12.36 -65.18
N GLU A 304 -11.11 -11.16 -64.63
CA GLU A 304 -10.44 -9.95 -65.13
C GLU A 304 -8.95 -10.00 -64.83
N LYS A 305 -8.59 -10.25 -63.57
CA LYS A 305 -7.21 -10.32 -63.09
C LYS A 305 -6.54 -11.69 -63.29
N LYS A 306 -7.26 -12.69 -63.82
CA LYS A 306 -6.80 -14.09 -64.04
C LYS A 306 -6.10 -14.68 -62.79
N CYS A 307 -6.75 -14.55 -61.64
CA CYS A 307 -6.22 -14.94 -60.34
C CYS A 307 -7.31 -15.58 -59.44
N SER A 308 -6.93 -16.16 -58.30
CA SER A 308 -7.84 -16.75 -57.31
C SER A 308 -7.92 -15.95 -56.01
N TYR A 309 -9.12 -15.93 -55.40
CA TYR A 309 -9.39 -15.39 -54.07
C TYR A 309 -10.26 -16.38 -53.29
N THR A 310 -10.49 -16.14 -52.01
CA THR A 310 -11.29 -17.03 -51.16
C THR A 310 -12.52 -16.33 -50.58
N GLU A 311 -13.66 -17.02 -50.57
CA GLU A 311 -14.87 -16.61 -49.84
C GLU A 311 -15.17 -17.62 -48.73
N GLU A 312 -15.50 -17.13 -47.54
CA GLU A 312 -15.82 -17.95 -46.37
C GLU A 312 -17.26 -18.49 -46.44
N ALA A 313 -17.43 -19.74 -46.02
CA ALA A 313 -18.71 -20.37 -45.75
C ALA A 313 -18.66 -21.01 -44.35
N GLN A 314 -19.75 -20.87 -43.61
CA GLN A 314 -19.87 -21.35 -42.24
C GLN A 314 -21.09 -22.24 -42.09
N CYS A 315 -20.96 -23.30 -41.31
CA CYS A 315 -22.12 -24.09 -40.90
C CYS A 315 -22.87 -23.36 -39.77
N LEU A 316 -24.10 -22.94 -40.07
CA LEU A 316 -24.99 -22.23 -39.16
C LEU A 316 -26.29 -23.02 -38.99
N ASP A 317 -26.32 -23.82 -37.93
CA ASP A 317 -27.51 -24.52 -37.42
C ASP A 317 -28.22 -25.33 -38.52
N GLY A 318 -27.48 -26.29 -39.10
CA GLY A 318 -27.95 -27.15 -40.19
C GLY A 318 -27.90 -26.51 -41.58
N THR A 319 -27.70 -25.19 -41.67
CA THR A 319 -27.61 -24.46 -42.94
C THR A 319 -26.16 -24.19 -43.32
N PHE A 320 -25.80 -24.56 -44.55
CA PHE A 320 -24.48 -24.29 -45.11
C PHE A 320 -24.64 -23.78 -46.55
N GLU A 321 -24.35 -22.50 -46.75
CA GLU A 321 -24.43 -21.86 -48.06
C GLU A 321 -23.06 -21.84 -48.73
N ILE A 322 -22.98 -22.45 -49.90
CA ILE A 322 -21.77 -22.43 -50.73
C ILE A 322 -21.68 -21.06 -51.41
N PRO A 323 -20.51 -20.39 -51.40
CA PRO A 323 -20.36 -19.08 -52.02
C PRO A 323 -20.75 -19.11 -53.49
N LYS A 324 -21.54 -18.12 -53.96
CA LYS A 324 -22.05 -18.07 -55.34
C LYS A 324 -20.93 -18.02 -56.39
N CYS A 325 -19.74 -17.56 -56.01
CA CYS A 325 -18.57 -17.50 -56.86
C CYS A 325 -17.94 -18.87 -57.13
N PHE A 326 -18.19 -19.86 -56.26
CA PHE A 326 -17.66 -21.21 -56.40
C PHE A 326 -18.34 -21.93 -57.56
N LYS A 327 -17.55 -22.66 -58.34
CA LYS A 327 -18.02 -23.45 -59.47
C LYS A 327 -17.50 -24.87 -59.34
N GLU A 328 -18.39 -25.81 -59.08
CA GLU A 328 -18.06 -27.21 -59.02
C GLU A 328 -17.74 -27.75 -60.42
N HIS A 329 -16.53 -28.29 -60.60
CA HIS A 329 -16.10 -28.85 -61.87
C HIS A 329 -16.51 -30.33 -61.96
N SER A 330 -17.33 -30.67 -62.97
CA SER A 330 -17.62 -32.06 -63.32
C SER A 330 -16.37 -32.74 -63.88
N SER A 331 -16.17 -34.01 -63.54
CA SER A 331 -15.06 -34.88 -63.98
C SER A 331 -14.91 -35.00 -65.50
N LEU A 332 -15.89 -34.54 -66.27
CA LEU A 332 -15.90 -34.53 -67.75
C LEU A 332 -15.29 -33.25 -68.37
N ALA A 333 -14.99 -32.23 -67.58
CA ALA A 333 -14.42 -30.96 -68.05
C ALA A 333 -12.89 -30.89 -67.83
N PHE A 334 -12.15 -31.83 -68.44
CA PHE A 334 -10.69 -32.00 -68.28
C PHE A 334 -9.83 -30.79 -68.69
N TRP A 335 -10.43 -29.78 -69.34
CA TRP A 335 -9.75 -28.65 -69.99
C TRP A 335 -9.80 -27.35 -69.17
N LYS A 336 -10.49 -27.34 -68.02
CA LYS A 336 -10.63 -26.15 -67.16
C LYS A 336 -9.85 -26.38 -65.87
N THR A 337 -8.90 -25.49 -65.57
CA THR A 337 -8.17 -25.48 -64.29
C THR A 337 -9.15 -25.20 -63.14
N ASP A 338 -8.95 -25.78 -61.96
CA ASP A 338 -9.75 -25.45 -60.77
C ASP A 338 -9.34 -24.09 -60.20
N ALA A 339 -10.22 -23.42 -59.47
CA ALA A 339 -9.91 -22.13 -58.83
C ALA A 339 -8.76 -22.22 -57.82
N SER A 340 -8.62 -23.36 -57.13
CA SER A 340 -7.54 -23.64 -56.18
C SER A 340 -6.15 -23.71 -56.82
N ASP A 341 -6.10 -23.96 -58.13
CA ASP A 341 -4.86 -24.19 -58.89
C ASP A 341 -4.45 -22.95 -59.70
N VAL A 342 -5.28 -21.90 -59.65
CA VAL A 342 -4.96 -20.58 -60.21
C VAL A 342 -4.15 -19.79 -59.18
N LYS A 343 -3.12 -19.07 -59.66
CA LYS A 343 -2.30 -18.18 -58.82
C LYS A 343 -3.18 -17.22 -58.00
N PRO A 344 -2.84 -16.97 -56.73
CA PRO A 344 -3.60 -16.03 -55.90
C PRO A 344 -3.59 -14.63 -56.52
N CYS A 345 -4.66 -13.88 -56.30
CA CYS A 345 -4.65 -12.46 -56.60
C CYS A 345 -3.63 -11.79 -55.68
N GLU A 346 -2.72 -11.00 -56.24
CA GLU A 346 -1.90 -10.13 -55.42
C GLU A 346 -2.85 -9.22 -54.63
N ALA A 347 -2.70 -9.20 -53.30
CA ALA A 347 -3.39 -8.20 -52.50
C ALA A 347 -2.97 -6.85 -53.07
N ASP A 348 -3.94 -6.02 -53.47
CA ASP A 348 -3.65 -4.66 -53.92
C ASP A 348 -2.98 -3.95 -52.73
N ALA A 349 -1.65 -3.94 -52.72
CA ALA A 349 -0.84 -3.26 -51.74
C ALA A 349 -0.88 -1.76 -52.02
N GLN A 350 -2.07 -1.15 -51.93
CA GLN A 350 -2.27 0.29 -51.88
C GLN A 350 -3.56 0.61 -51.11
N ILE A 351 -3.40 1.04 -49.85
CA ILE A 351 -3.66 2.41 -49.37
C ILE A 351 -3.56 2.37 -47.82
N GLN A 352 -2.37 2.67 -47.31
CA GLN A 352 -2.22 3.47 -46.10
C GLN A 352 -1.13 4.48 -46.41
N LYS A 353 -1.57 5.72 -46.64
CA LYS A 353 -0.74 6.92 -46.67
C LYS A 353 -1.14 7.78 -45.49
#